data_AF-A0A645J0K8-F1
#
_entry.id   AF-A0A645J0K8-F1
#
_cell.length_a   1.000
_cell.length_b   1.000
_cell.length_c   1.000
_cell.angle_alpha   90.00
_cell.angle_beta   90.00
_cell.angle_gamma   90.00
#
_symmetry.space_group_name_H-M   'P 1'
#
loop_
_entity.id
_entity.type
_entity.pdbx_description
1 polymer ?
#
loop_
_entity_poly.entity_id
_entity_poly.type
_entity_poly.pdbx_seq_one_letter_code
_entity_poly.pdbx_strand_id
1 'polypeptide(L)'
;MYHNVPLIGGIEQHEGREYAARVLEADERGAALELAGAYPEETGLLSLVRHIEPHEDGLSLHDHAELADPSDITWVFMLAHEPQYDERASLMEAGEISVLIPRRASWHCEEIPVTDPRMARNFHTLWRVSLTYGGQTRYDMKFDITRRSCRGKSCTA
;
A
#
# COMPACT_ATOMS: atom_id res chain seq x y z
N MET A 1 3.02 -0.69 -13.86
CA MET A 1 2.08 -1.22 -12.86
C MET A 1 1.45 -0.10 -12.06
N TYR A 2 0.12 -0.15 -11.89
CA TYR A 2 -0.66 0.87 -11.21
C TYR A 2 -1.57 0.23 -10.14
N HIS A 3 -0.97 -0.40 -9.14
CA HIS A 3 -1.71 -1.16 -8.12
C HIS A 3 -1.15 -0.91 -6.72
N ASN A 4 -2.02 -0.97 -5.70
CA ASN A 4 -1.70 -0.83 -4.28
C ASN A 4 -1.38 -2.19 -3.64
N VAL A 5 -0.57 -3.00 -4.32
CA VAL A 5 -0.14 -4.32 -3.84
C VAL A 5 1.38 -4.39 -3.80
N PRO A 6 1.98 -5.20 -2.91
CA PRO A 6 3.43 -5.24 -2.78
C PRO A 6 4.12 -5.87 -3.99
N LEU A 7 5.39 -5.55 -4.18
CA LEU A 7 6.32 -6.27 -5.04
C LEU A 7 7.18 -7.19 -4.17
N ILE A 8 7.39 -8.44 -4.61
CA ILE A 8 8.23 -9.41 -3.90
C ILE A 8 9.52 -9.60 -4.68
N GLY A 9 10.66 -9.21 -4.12
CA GLY A 9 11.93 -9.19 -4.86
C GLY A 9 11.90 -8.32 -6.12
N GLY A 10 11.01 -7.32 -6.17
CA GLY A 10 10.76 -6.49 -7.36
C GLY A 10 9.79 -7.11 -8.38
N ILE A 11 9.23 -8.28 -8.11
CA ILE A 11 8.31 -9.01 -8.99
C ILE A 11 6.84 -8.68 -8.63
N GLU A 12 6.03 -8.51 -9.67
CA GLU A 12 4.62 -8.15 -9.61
C GLU A 12 3.70 -9.38 -9.43
N GLN A 13 2.42 -9.11 -9.11
CA GLN A 13 1.38 -10.13 -9.28
C GLN A 13 1.21 -10.46 -10.76
N HIS A 14 0.86 -11.71 -11.07
CA HIS A 14 0.66 -12.16 -12.44
C HIS A 14 -0.84 -12.29 -12.75
N GLU A 15 -1.25 -12.02 -14.00
CA GLU A 15 -2.63 -12.25 -14.43
C GLU A 15 -2.92 -13.74 -14.69
N GLY A 16 -4.15 -14.16 -14.42
CA GLY A 16 -4.60 -15.52 -14.65
C GLY A 16 -5.50 -16.03 -13.53
N ARG A 17 -6.29 -17.07 -13.81
CA ARG A 17 -7.12 -17.70 -12.78
C ARG A 17 -6.26 -18.52 -11.80
N GLU A 18 -5.19 -19.07 -12.31
CA GLU A 18 -4.12 -19.74 -11.56
C GLU A 18 -3.46 -18.81 -10.54
N TYR A 19 -3.47 -17.49 -10.79
CA TYR A 19 -2.94 -16.46 -9.92
C TYR A 19 -4.00 -15.75 -9.07
N ALA A 20 -5.13 -16.41 -8.81
CA ALA A 20 -6.19 -15.82 -8.00
C ALA A 20 -5.79 -15.77 -6.51
N ALA A 21 -5.86 -14.57 -5.92
CA ALA A 21 -5.86 -14.43 -4.48
C ALA A 21 -7.07 -15.13 -3.84
N ARG A 22 -6.93 -15.54 -2.59
CA ARG A 22 -8.01 -16.21 -1.83
C ARG A 22 -8.54 -15.28 -0.75
N VAL A 23 -9.85 -15.06 -0.74
CA VAL A 23 -10.54 -14.40 0.39
C VAL A 23 -10.59 -15.37 1.57
N LEU A 24 -10.04 -14.95 2.71
CA LEU A 24 -10.10 -15.70 3.96
C LEU A 24 -11.32 -15.27 4.78
N GLU A 25 -11.56 -13.97 4.87
CA GLU A 25 -12.69 -13.35 5.55
C GLU A 25 -13.08 -12.04 4.83
N ALA A 26 -14.36 -11.72 4.80
CA ALA A 26 -14.85 -10.42 4.35
C ALA A 26 -16.22 -10.16 4.96
N ASP A 27 -16.31 -9.16 5.83
CA ASP A 27 -17.54 -8.72 6.47
C ASP A 27 -17.55 -7.19 6.68
N GLU A 28 -18.50 -6.68 7.45
CA GLU A 28 -18.63 -5.24 7.72
C GLU A 28 -17.47 -4.65 8.54
N ARG A 29 -16.69 -5.51 9.22
CA ARG A 29 -15.55 -5.14 10.07
C ARG A 29 -14.23 -5.15 9.32
N GLY A 30 -14.20 -5.70 8.10
CA GLY A 30 -12.98 -5.72 7.30
C GLY A 30 -12.90 -6.89 6.33
N ALA A 31 -11.69 -7.09 5.80
CA ALA A 31 -11.38 -8.21 4.93
C ALA A 31 -9.98 -8.75 5.18
N ALA A 32 -9.83 -10.06 5.04
CA ALA A 32 -8.57 -10.78 5.07
C ALA A 32 -8.38 -11.53 3.74
N LEU A 33 -7.26 -11.31 3.07
CA LEU A 33 -6.93 -11.93 1.78
C LEU A 33 -5.57 -12.62 1.86
N GLU A 34 -5.49 -13.87 1.40
CA GLU A 34 -4.22 -14.54 1.12
C GLU A 34 -3.83 -14.22 -0.33
N LEU A 35 -2.72 -13.50 -0.49
CA LEU A 35 -2.25 -12.96 -1.76
C LEU A 35 -1.13 -13.79 -2.39
N ALA A 36 -0.52 -14.75 -1.69
CA ALA A 36 0.65 -15.48 -2.21
C ALA A 36 0.39 -16.17 -3.54
N GLY A 37 -0.81 -16.73 -3.72
CA GLY A 37 -1.21 -17.35 -4.99
C GLY A 37 -1.19 -16.41 -6.19
N ALA A 38 -1.23 -15.09 -5.97
CA ALA A 38 -1.17 -14.10 -7.05
C ALA A 38 0.24 -13.81 -7.56
N TYR A 39 1.27 -14.35 -6.91
CA TYR A 39 2.67 -14.13 -7.27
C TYR A 39 3.27 -15.38 -7.93
N PRO A 40 4.18 -15.22 -8.91
CA PRO A 40 4.94 -16.33 -9.46
C PRO A 40 5.75 -17.09 -8.40
N GLU A 41 5.96 -18.39 -8.60
CA GLU A 41 6.72 -19.24 -7.67
C GLU A 41 8.17 -18.73 -7.45
N GLU A 42 8.78 -18.11 -8.46
CA GLU A 42 10.14 -17.54 -8.39
C GLU A 42 10.29 -16.40 -7.38
N THR A 43 9.19 -15.82 -6.89
CA THR A 43 9.22 -14.85 -5.80
C THR A 43 9.62 -15.45 -4.46
N GLY A 44 9.50 -16.78 -4.31
CA GLY A 44 9.72 -17.48 -3.05
C GLY A 44 8.70 -17.12 -1.96
N LEU A 45 7.60 -16.45 -2.30
CA LEU A 45 6.55 -16.06 -1.37
C LEU A 45 5.74 -17.30 -0.95
N LEU A 46 5.73 -17.59 0.36
CA LEU A 46 4.98 -18.72 0.93
C LEU A 46 3.57 -18.31 1.36
N SER A 47 3.45 -17.10 1.93
CA SER A 47 2.18 -16.52 2.38
C SER A 47 2.31 -14.99 2.38
N LEU A 48 1.24 -14.31 2.00
CA LEU A 48 1.05 -12.87 2.21
C LEU A 48 -0.41 -12.65 2.59
N VAL A 49 -0.69 -12.62 3.88
CA VAL A 49 -2.03 -12.35 4.40
C VAL A 49 -2.17 -10.85 4.63
N ARG A 50 -3.09 -10.24 3.89
CA ARG A 50 -3.48 -8.84 4.04
C ARG A 50 -4.77 -8.74 4.82
N HIS A 51 -4.75 -8.01 5.94
CA HIS A 51 -5.92 -7.56 6.66
C HIS A 51 -6.20 -6.09 6.36
N ILE A 52 -7.46 -5.77 6.13
CA ILE A 52 -7.96 -4.41 5.92
C ILE A 52 -9.08 -4.20 6.94
N GLU A 53 -8.85 -3.31 7.89
CA GLU A 53 -9.77 -3.03 9.00
C GLU A 53 -10.16 -1.55 8.98
N PRO A 54 -11.38 -1.20 8.53
CA PRO A 54 -11.90 0.16 8.65
C PRO A 54 -12.08 0.56 10.12
N HIS A 55 -11.84 1.82 10.41
CA HIS A 55 -12.15 2.45 11.70
C HIS A 55 -12.71 3.86 11.46
N GLU A 56 -13.13 4.55 12.53
CA GLU A 56 -13.87 5.83 12.45
C GLU A 56 -13.20 6.87 11.54
N ASP A 57 -11.89 7.04 11.69
CA ASP A 57 -11.11 8.04 10.98
C ASP A 57 -10.39 7.52 9.73
N GLY A 58 -10.57 6.25 9.34
CA GLY A 58 -9.74 5.68 8.28
C GLY A 58 -9.78 4.16 8.14
N LEU A 59 -8.63 3.58 7.81
CA LEU A 59 -8.43 2.13 7.80
C LEU A 59 -7.00 1.75 8.20
N SER A 60 -6.87 0.62 8.87
CA SER A 60 -5.61 -0.08 9.08
C SER A 60 -5.42 -1.13 7.97
N LEU A 61 -4.25 -1.14 7.35
CA LEU A 61 -3.79 -2.21 6.45
C LEU A 61 -2.65 -2.96 7.14
N HIS A 62 -2.81 -4.27 7.33
CA HIS A 62 -1.81 -5.10 8.00
C HIS A 62 -1.46 -6.30 7.13
N ASP A 63 -0.21 -6.32 6.65
CA ASP A 63 0.32 -7.41 5.86
C ASP A 63 1.27 -8.26 6.71
N HIS A 64 1.02 -9.58 6.73
CA HIS A 64 1.95 -10.58 7.23
C HIS A 64 2.48 -11.39 6.06
N ALA A 65 3.80 -11.36 5.84
CA ALA A 65 4.43 -12.09 4.74
C ALA A 65 5.47 -13.08 5.26
N GLU A 66 5.52 -14.26 4.64
CA GLU A 66 6.56 -15.26 4.82
C GLU A 66 7.17 -15.65 3.48
N LEU A 67 8.50 -15.72 3.41
CA LEU A 67 9.26 -16.16 2.23
C LEU A 67 10.15 -17.36 2.56
N ALA A 68 10.42 -18.17 1.55
CA ALA A 68 11.35 -19.30 1.63
C ALA A 68 12.79 -18.86 1.92
N ASP A 69 13.22 -17.78 1.26
CA ASP A 69 14.55 -17.19 1.37
C ASP A 69 14.45 -15.68 1.66
N PRO A 70 15.46 -15.06 2.29
CA PRO A 70 15.48 -13.62 2.49
C PRO A 70 15.38 -12.87 1.16
N SER A 71 14.41 -11.97 1.05
CA SER A 71 14.23 -11.09 -0.12
C SER A 71 13.72 -9.74 0.35
N ASP A 72 13.59 -8.80 -0.57
CA ASP A 72 13.00 -7.49 -0.31
C ASP A 72 11.50 -7.51 -0.61
N ILE A 73 10.69 -6.79 0.18
CA ILE A 73 9.31 -6.47 -0.19
C ILE A 73 9.16 -4.96 -0.33
N THR A 74 8.53 -4.53 -1.42
CA THR A 74 8.20 -3.13 -1.69
C THR A 74 6.70 -2.91 -1.61
N TRP A 75 6.22 -2.16 -0.63
CA TRP A 75 4.82 -1.72 -0.58
C TRP A 75 4.62 -0.50 -1.48
N VAL A 76 3.59 -0.55 -2.32
CA VAL A 76 3.29 0.49 -3.31
C VAL A 76 2.00 1.21 -2.94
N PHE A 77 2.03 2.55 -2.95
CA PHE A 77 0.87 3.41 -2.76
C PHE A 77 0.72 4.37 -3.94
N MET A 78 -0.42 4.27 -4.62
CA MET A 78 -0.86 5.16 -5.67
C MET A 78 -1.70 6.29 -5.06
N LEU A 79 -1.29 7.53 -5.27
CA LEU A 79 -1.85 8.71 -4.62
C LEU A 79 -2.27 9.77 -5.64
N ALA A 80 -3.37 10.46 -5.39
CA ALA A 80 -3.85 11.56 -6.24
C ALA A 80 -3.15 12.90 -5.95
N HIS A 81 -2.53 13.03 -4.78
CA HIS A 81 -1.81 14.22 -4.33
C HIS A 81 -0.35 13.88 -4.10
N GLU A 82 0.52 14.88 -4.29
CA GLU A 82 1.94 14.72 -4.04
C GLU A 82 2.19 14.35 -2.57
N PRO A 83 2.88 13.23 -2.31
CA PRO A 83 3.16 12.79 -0.96
C PRO A 83 4.34 13.57 -0.36
N GLN A 84 4.22 13.91 0.91
CA GLN A 84 5.29 14.46 1.72
C GLN A 84 5.62 13.46 2.83
N TYR A 85 6.88 13.06 2.95
CA TYR A 85 7.32 12.08 3.94
C TYR A 85 8.20 12.72 5.01
N ASP A 86 7.73 12.67 6.26
CA ASP A 86 8.54 12.98 7.44
C ASP A 86 9.08 11.67 8.03
N GLU A 87 10.35 11.39 7.74
CA GLU A 87 11.06 10.21 8.24
C GLU A 87 11.16 10.18 9.78
N ARG A 88 11.21 11.34 10.44
CA ARG A 88 11.31 11.41 11.92
C ARG A 88 9.99 11.08 12.57
N ALA A 89 8.90 11.57 12.00
CA ALA A 89 7.55 11.24 12.45
C ALA A 89 7.06 9.88 11.92
N SER A 90 7.79 9.27 10.97
CA SER A 90 7.36 8.09 10.21
C SER A 90 5.96 8.29 9.60
N LEU A 91 5.72 9.50 9.08
CA LEU A 91 4.40 9.93 8.61
C LEU A 91 4.49 10.39 7.15
N MET A 92 3.69 9.78 6.29
CA MET A 92 3.46 10.27 4.93
C MET A 92 2.14 11.03 4.89
N GLU A 93 2.11 12.24 4.34
CA GLU A 93 0.89 13.00 4.11
C GLU A 93 0.68 13.22 2.60
N ALA A 94 -0.54 13.02 2.12
CA ALA A 94 -0.92 13.30 0.73
C ALA A 94 -2.36 13.82 0.69
N GLY A 95 -2.54 15.10 0.38
CA GLY A 95 -3.87 15.74 0.40
C GLY A 95 -4.54 15.62 1.77
N GLU A 96 -5.70 14.97 1.81
CA GLU A 96 -6.52 14.78 3.01
C GLU A 96 -6.22 13.48 3.77
N ILE A 97 -5.20 12.71 3.38
CA ILE A 97 -4.82 11.48 4.09
C ILE A 97 -3.42 11.58 4.69
N SER A 98 -3.23 10.88 5.80
CA SER A 98 -1.93 10.58 6.38
C SER A 98 -1.78 9.07 6.55
N VAL A 99 -0.56 8.59 6.38
CA VAL A 99 -0.21 7.17 6.51
C VAL A 99 0.94 7.05 7.49
N LEU A 100 0.69 6.34 8.60
CA LEU A 100 1.75 5.96 9.53
C LEU A 100 2.55 4.79 8.94
N ILE A 101 3.86 4.97 8.83
CA ILE A 101 4.79 3.99 8.26
C ILE A 101 5.49 3.27 9.43
N PRO A 102 5.40 1.94 9.54
CA PRO A 102 5.69 1.25 10.80
C PRO A 102 7.18 1.21 11.18
N ARG A 103 8.09 1.41 10.20
CA ARG A 103 9.55 1.43 10.37
C ARG A 103 10.20 2.19 9.21
N ARG A 104 11.46 2.62 9.40
CA ARG A 104 12.27 3.24 8.34
C ARG A 104 12.36 2.32 7.11
N ALA A 105 11.88 2.81 5.97
CA ALA A 105 11.94 2.14 4.67
C ALA A 105 12.93 2.86 3.75
N SER A 106 13.39 2.16 2.70
CA SER A 106 13.87 2.88 1.51
C SER A 106 12.68 3.50 0.81
N TRP A 107 12.64 4.84 0.75
CA TRP A 107 11.56 5.61 0.15
C TRP A 107 11.90 5.98 -1.29
N HIS A 108 10.98 5.73 -2.20
CA HIS A 108 11.01 6.27 -3.54
C HIS A 108 9.64 6.85 -3.92
N CYS A 109 9.63 8.01 -4.57
CA CYS A 109 8.42 8.66 -5.03
C CYS A 109 8.63 9.15 -6.46
N GLU A 110 7.65 8.90 -7.31
CA GLU A 110 7.64 9.37 -8.69
C GLU A 110 6.28 9.94 -9.08
N GLU A 111 6.32 10.94 -9.96
CA GLU A 111 5.15 11.48 -10.63
C GLU A 111 4.81 10.63 -11.85
N ILE A 112 3.54 10.26 -11.98
CA ILE A 112 3.00 9.49 -13.10
C ILE A 112 2.00 10.36 -13.86
N PRO A 113 2.30 10.73 -15.12
CA PRO A 113 1.37 11.49 -15.94
C PRO A 113 0.15 10.64 -16.30
N VAL A 114 -1.04 11.21 -16.16
CA VAL A 114 -2.30 10.55 -16.53
C VAL A 114 -2.54 10.78 -18.02
N THR A 115 -2.28 9.75 -18.83
CA THR A 115 -2.46 9.80 -20.29
C THR A 115 -3.80 9.22 -20.75
N ASP A 116 -4.47 8.43 -19.92
CA ASP A 116 -5.79 7.87 -20.22
C ASP A 116 -6.89 8.96 -20.11
N PRO A 117 -7.68 9.21 -21.17
CA PRO A 117 -8.68 10.28 -21.18
C PRO A 117 -9.84 10.09 -20.19
N ARG A 118 -10.12 8.87 -19.73
CA ARG A 118 -11.16 8.61 -18.72
C ARG A 118 -10.63 8.94 -17.34
N MET A 119 -9.39 8.54 -17.04
CA MET A 119 -8.72 8.88 -15.78
C MET A 119 -8.48 10.39 -15.65
N ALA A 120 -8.11 11.05 -16.75
CA ALA A 120 -7.83 12.49 -16.80
C ALA A 120 -9.01 13.39 -16.35
N ARG A 121 -10.23 12.84 -16.28
CA ARG A 121 -11.42 13.54 -15.77
C ARG A 121 -11.42 13.73 -14.26
N ASN A 122 -10.76 12.82 -13.54
CA ASN A 122 -10.74 12.79 -12.07
C ASN A 122 -9.33 13.01 -11.50
N PHE A 123 -8.29 12.69 -12.28
CA PHE A 123 -6.90 12.77 -11.87
C PHE A 123 -6.11 13.57 -12.88
N HIS A 124 -5.44 14.64 -12.43
CA HIS A 124 -4.51 15.40 -13.28
C HIS A 124 -3.16 14.68 -13.39
N THR A 125 -2.69 14.17 -12.25
CA THR A 125 -1.45 13.42 -12.07
C THR A 125 -1.73 12.33 -11.04
N LEU A 126 -0.97 11.24 -11.10
CA LEU A 126 -0.87 10.27 -10.02
C LEU A 126 0.56 10.27 -9.48
N TRP A 127 0.71 9.88 -8.22
CA TRP A 127 2.00 9.70 -7.58
C TRP A 127 2.13 8.25 -7.16
N ARG A 128 3.30 7.66 -7.35
CA ARG A 128 3.61 6.31 -6.85
C ARG A 128 4.68 6.43 -5.79
N VAL A 129 4.34 5.96 -4.60
CA VAL A 129 5.26 5.78 -3.48
C VAL A 129 5.61 4.31 -3.38
N SER A 130 6.91 4.04 -3.26
CA SER A 130 7.46 2.71 -3.02
C SER A 130 8.21 2.72 -1.69
N LEU A 131 7.82 1.83 -0.77
CA LEU A 131 8.45 1.62 0.52
C LEU A 131 9.10 0.23 0.53
N THR A 132 10.41 0.18 0.35
CA THR A 132 11.15 -1.09 0.31
C THR A 132 11.75 -1.44 1.66
N TYR A 133 11.51 -2.69 2.09
CA TYR A 133 12.05 -3.29 3.30
C TYR A 133 12.78 -4.58 2.93
N GLY A 134 14.07 -4.66 3.28
CA GLY A 134 14.93 -5.68 2.72
C GLY A 134 15.37 -6.81 3.64
N GLY A 135 15.83 -7.89 3.02
CA GLY A 135 16.68 -8.92 3.61
C GLY A 135 16.04 -9.76 4.72
N GLN A 136 14.73 -9.98 4.71
CA GLN A 136 14.03 -10.78 5.71
C GLN A 136 13.24 -11.91 5.07
N THR A 137 12.99 -12.97 5.84
CA THR A 137 12.05 -14.05 5.48
C THR A 137 10.66 -13.83 6.04
N ARG A 138 10.50 -12.85 6.95
CA ARG A 138 9.22 -12.54 7.60
C ARG A 138 9.02 -11.04 7.67
N TYR A 139 7.81 -10.62 7.34
CA TYR A 139 7.38 -9.22 7.41
C TYR A 139 6.08 -9.12 8.18
N ASP A 140 6.00 -8.09 9.02
CA ASP A 140 4.81 -7.70 9.77
C ASP A 140 4.66 -6.19 9.62
N MET A 141 3.79 -5.79 8.70
CA MET A 141 3.73 -4.41 8.20
C MET A 141 2.35 -3.86 8.40
N LYS A 142 2.22 -2.93 9.36
CA LYS A 142 1.00 -2.18 9.62
C LYS A 142 1.11 -0.75 9.09
N PHE A 143 0.24 -0.40 8.16
CA PHE A 143 0.05 0.96 7.66
C PHE A 143 -1.30 1.47 8.16
N ASP A 144 -1.28 2.56 8.92
CA ASP A 144 -2.51 3.18 9.40
C ASP A 144 -2.83 4.40 8.55
N ILE A 145 -3.94 4.35 7.81
CA ILE A 145 -4.34 5.36 6.83
C ILE A 145 -5.50 6.14 7.43
N THR A 146 -5.24 7.38 7.82
CA THR A 146 -6.22 8.22 8.50
C THR A 146 -6.58 9.44 7.66
N ARG A 147 -7.82 9.88 7.75
CA ARG A 147 -8.25 11.19 7.25
C ARG A 147 -7.61 12.27 8.10
N ARG A 148 -7.04 13.27 7.45
CA ARG A 148 -6.57 14.49 8.09
C ARG A 148 -7.80 15.35 8.34
N SER A 149 -8.17 15.53 9.60
CA SER A 149 -9.16 16.55 9.96
C SER A 149 -8.70 17.89 9.41
N CYS A 150 -9.48 18.56 8.56
CA CYS A 150 -9.20 19.94 8.18
C CYS A 150 -9.06 20.76 9.47
N ARG A 151 -7.85 21.23 9.78
CA ARG A 151 -7.71 22.32 10.76
C ARG A 151 -8.45 23.50 10.15
N GLY A 152 -9.50 23.93 10.85
CA GLY A 152 -10.58 24.73 10.29
C GLY A 152 -10.12 25.90 9.43
N LYS A 153 -10.87 26.15 8.35
CA LYS A 153 -11.10 27.53 7.94
C LYS A 153 -11.82 28.18 9.13
N SER A 154 -11.17 29.15 9.76
CA SER A 154 -11.86 30.09 10.64
C SER A 154 -12.98 30.74 9.84
N CYS A 155 -14.20 30.24 9.96
CA CYS A 155 -15.38 31.05 9.70
C CYS A 155 -15.45 32.08 10.81
N THR A 156 -14.80 33.21 10.62
CA THR A 156 -15.22 34.44 11.31
C THR A 156 -16.56 34.85 10.72
N ALA A 157 -17.51 35.02 11.63
CA ALA A 157 -18.89 35.45 11.44
C ALA A 157 -19.01 36.80 10.71
#